data_AF-A0AA43FQI0-F1
#
_entry.id   AF-A0AA43FQI0-F1
#
_cell.length_a   1.000
_cell.length_b   1.000
_cell.length_c   1.000
_cell.angle_alpha   90.00
_cell.angle_beta   90.00
_cell.angle_gamma   90.00
#
_symmetry.space_group_name_H-M   'P 1'
#
loop_
_entity.id
_entity.type
_entity.pdbx_description
1 polymer ?
#
loop_
_entity_poly.entity_id
_entity_poly.type
_entity_poly.pdbx_seq_one_letter_code
_entity_poly.pdbx_strand_id
1 'polypeptide(L)'
;MRDHGSLNTTLSVLALLVAVVAGHLTLAPRVADLDGFYHMAHAARYAETTPWDTGLPWASQSAIAEEGADIWWGFHVALVPLARWAVADDGAADGGEERAGPDRITWAMMWGAFILTLVLASSSYVFLRLAGVAGAGWWAALVLIAVPNVFYRYLMLRPHVLSLAAAMLLLSALSRARWGLAFLAAALIAWLHLSLFWLPLVVLGSWMAAVAVERWSVRDPRPWGALPWAAALAVGGGVVVGWLARPHPWAAGRLVYIQLFELLDEKASDLPITFAPELVPLTPALLVLMAGFVLFWWTVGVVWVGREVAAIRGGRVGGEGEPAFRSSSSGGRATLIALTFLSVGFLVLTMVVARRALVEWALFATLLLPLAAGMLLPPVQLRRWGVAFGVSLVVLLPWAARRHALNVRYVSFGPDYLREAATWLAAHSDTGDVVFHTHWDQFGPLLARNRINHYIGGMDPIFQMSRSRERYWEHFYLSRDLTTDYTCDAFPCASGVARDTHEVIRDTFNARWVLLEHARSPKLIAYLDQTPGFRRAFETEREVVFEVMGDADAPDAIIHGGG
;
A
#
# COMPACT_ATOMS: atom_id res chain seq x y z
N MET A 1 -14.80 -39.01 20.69
CA MET A 1 -14.77 -37.59 20.26
C MET A 1 -14.47 -37.53 18.77
N ARG A 2 -15.44 -37.96 17.96
CA ARG A 2 -15.34 -38.25 16.53
C ARG A 2 -15.91 -37.06 15.72
N ASP A 3 -15.27 -36.76 14.58
CA ASP A 3 -15.72 -36.03 13.38
C ASP A 3 -16.47 -34.69 13.41
N HIS A 4 -16.89 -34.11 14.54
CA HIS A 4 -17.47 -32.76 14.51
C HIS A 4 -16.49 -31.64 14.08
N GLY A 5 -15.19 -31.94 13.98
CA GLY A 5 -14.18 -31.00 13.53
C GLY A 5 -14.17 -30.75 12.02
N SER A 6 -14.59 -31.70 11.19
CA SER A 6 -14.46 -31.60 9.74
C SER A 6 -15.45 -30.58 9.15
N LEU A 7 -16.73 -30.67 9.53
CA LEU A 7 -17.78 -29.78 9.02
C LEU A 7 -17.53 -28.31 9.36
N ASN A 8 -17.16 -28.01 10.61
CA ASN A 8 -16.87 -26.63 11.03
C ASN A 8 -15.64 -26.05 10.30
N THR A 9 -14.62 -26.89 10.06
CA THR A 9 -13.45 -26.48 9.27
C THR A 9 -13.86 -26.12 7.85
N THR A 10 -14.63 -26.99 7.17
CA THR A 10 -15.13 -26.75 5.81
C THR A 10 -15.95 -25.47 5.71
N LEU A 11 -16.91 -25.26 6.63
CA LEU A 11 -17.73 -24.04 6.64
C LEU A 11 -16.89 -22.78 6.87
N SER A 12 -15.89 -22.85 7.75
CA SER A 12 -15.00 -21.70 8.03
C SER A 12 -14.10 -21.35 6.84
N VAL A 13 -13.62 -22.35 6.09
CA VAL A 13 -12.84 -22.13 4.86
C VAL A 13 -13.75 -21.57 3.76
N LEU A 14 -14.97 -22.08 3.63
CA LEU A 14 -15.95 -21.55 2.68
C LEU A 14 -16.25 -20.07 2.97
N ALA A 15 -16.45 -19.69 4.24
CA ALA A 15 -16.67 -18.30 4.63
C ALA A 15 -15.50 -17.38 4.25
N LEU A 16 -14.27 -17.85 4.44
CA LEU A 16 -13.06 -17.13 4.02
C LEU A 16 -13.04 -16.91 2.50
N LEU A 17 -13.30 -17.96 1.72
CA LEU A 17 -13.34 -17.87 0.26
C LEU A 17 -14.46 -16.94 -0.21
N VAL A 18 -15.65 -17.01 0.41
CA VAL A 18 -16.76 -16.10 0.11
C VAL A 18 -16.38 -14.65 0.39
N ALA A 19 -15.68 -14.35 1.49
CA ALA A 19 -15.25 -12.98 1.78
C ALA A 19 -14.27 -12.44 0.72
N VAL A 20 -13.29 -13.25 0.30
CA VAL A 20 -12.34 -12.88 -0.77
C VAL A 20 -13.08 -12.67 -2.10
N VAL A 21 -13.88 -13.64 -2.53
CA VAL A 21 -14.61 -13.59 -3.82
C VAL A 21 -15.60 -12.44 -3.84
N ALA A 22 -16.41 -12.26 -2.80
CA ALA A 22 -17.38 -11.17 -2.73
C ALA A 22 -16.70 -9.79 -2.72
N GLY A 23 -15.55 -9.65 -2.06
CA GLY A 23 -14.75 -8.41 -2.10
C GLY A 23 -14.39 -8.01 -3.53
N HIS A 24 -13.85 -8.96 -4.30
CA HIS A 24 -13.45 -8.73 -5.69
C HIS A 24 -14.63 -8.58 -6.65
N LEU A 25 -15.69 -9.37 -6.50
CA LEU A 25 -16.91 -9.24 -7.32
C LEU A 25 -17.61 -7.89 -7.12
N THR A 26 -17.61 -7.36 -5.89
CA THR A 26 -18.21 -6.05 -5.61
C THR A 26 -17.34 -4.86 -6.06
N LEU A 27 -16.05 -5.09 -6.30
CA LEU A 27 -15.15 -4.11 -6.88
C LEU A 27 -15.19 -4.12 -8.41
N ALA A 28 -15.32 -5.30 -9.03
CA ALA A 28 -15.35 -5.47 -10.48
C ALA A 28 -16.47 -4.63 -11.17
N PRO A 29 -16.21 -4.03 -12.34
CA PRO A 29 -14.97 -4.05 -13.14
C PRO A 29 -13.98 -2.92 -12.78
N ARG A 30 -14.14 -2.27 -11.62
CA ARG A 30 -13.30 -1.15 -11.19
C ARG A 30 -12.00 -1.67 -10.58
N VAL A 31 -11.01 -0.79 -10.47
CA VAL A 31 -9.73 -1.06 -9.79
C VAL A 31 -9.62 -0.27 -8.50
N ALA A 32 -9.05 -0.88 -7.45
CA ALA A 32 -9.01 -0.28 -6.12
C ALA A 32 -8.03 0.91 -5.99
N ASP A 33 -7.01 0.98 -6.84
CA ASP A 33 -6.07 2.10 -6.88
C ASP A 33 -5.41 2.24 -8.26
N LEU A 34 -4.68 3.35 -8.43
CA LEU A 34 -3.93 3.64 -9.65
C LEU A 34 -2.49 3.10 -9.62
N ASP A 35 -1.89 2.94 -8.43
CA ASP A 35 -0.56 2.33 -8.27
C ASP A 35 -0.50 0.89 -8.83
N GLY A 36 -1.62 0.16 -8.84
CA GLY A 36 -1.68 -1.16 -9.46
C GLY A 36 -1.31 -1.15 -10.95
N PHE A 37 -1.63 -0.06 -11.67
CA PHE A 37 -1.20 0.10 -13.07
C PHE A 37 0.31 0.23 -13.17
N TYR A 38 0.94 1.02 -12.30
CA TYR A 38 2.39 1.13 -12.24
C TYR A 38 3.05 -0.23 -11.99
N HIS A 39 2.55 -0.99 -11.01
CA HIS A 39 3.11 -2.30 -10.68
C HIS A 39 2.98 -3.31 -11.84
N MET A 40 1.86 -3.29 -12.55
CA MET A 40 1.65 -4.16 -13.72
C MET A 40 2.49 -3.70 -14.92
N ALA A 41 2.61 -2.39 -15.16
CA ALA A 41 3.43 -1.82 -16.23
C ALA A 41 4.92 -2.12 -16.06
N HIS A 42 5.43 -2.00 -14.83
CA HIS A 42 6.84 -2.32 -14.54
C HIS A 42 7.10 -3.84 -14.68
N ALA A 43 6.17 -4.68 -14.22
CA ALA A 43 6.25 -6.13 -14.45
C ALA A 43 6.17 -6.51 -15.96
N ALA A 44 5.38 -5.76 -16.75
CA ALA A 44 5.32 -5.91 -18.20
C ALA A 44 6.65 -5.54 -18.88
N ARG A 45 7.32 -4.47 -18.43
CA ARG A 45 8.69 -4.18 -18.87
C ARG A 45 9.63 -5.35 -18.62
N TYR A 46 9.59 -5.96 -17.42
CA TYR A 46 10.44 -7.12 -17.10
C TYR A 46 10.09 -8.35 -17.93
N ALA A 47 8.83 -8.49 -18.32
CA ALA A 47 8.38 -9.55 -19.20
C ALA A 47 8.95 -9.42 -20.63
N GLU A 48 9.07 -8.19 -21.14
CA GLU A 48 9.57 -7.87 -22.48
C GLU A 48 11.10 -7.83 -22.56
N THR A 49 11.75 -7.43 -21.47
CA THR A 49 13.21 -7.24 -21.41
C THR A 49 13.84 -8.29 -20.50
N THR A 50 14.30 -7.87 -19.32
CA THR A 50 14.87 -8.72 -18.30
C THR A 50 14.49 -8.16 -16.93
N PRO A 51 14.22 -9.01 -15.92
CA PRO A 51 14.00 -8.55 -14.57
C PRO A 51 15.17 -7.78 -13.95
N TRP A 52 16.37 -7.84 -14.54
CA TRP A 52 17.56 -7.13 -14.06
C TRP A 52 17.65 -5.69 -14.57
N ASP A 53 16.85 -5.29 -15.56
CA ASP A 53 16.78 -3.92 -16.06
C ASP A 53 15.75 -3.13 -15.25
N THR A 54 16.18 -2.64 -14.09
CA THR A 54 15.32 -1.94 -13.12
C THR A 54 15.12 -0.45 -13.40
N GLY A 55 15.61 0.03 -14.53
CA GLY A 55 15.50 1.45 -14.90
C GLY A 55 14.03 1.86 -15.15
N LEU A 56 13.67 3.06 -14.69
CA LEU A 56 12.37 3.69 -14.96
C LEU A 56 12.55 5.02 -15.72
N PRO A 57 13.10 5.00 -16.95
CA PRO A 57 13.45 6.21 -17.69
C PRO A 57 12.26 7.13 -18.00
N TRP A 58 11.04 6.59 -18.00
CA TRP A 58 9.82 7.34 -18.27
C TRP A 58 9.45 8.36 -17.20
N ALA A 59 9.98 8.29 -15.97
CA ALA A 59 9.72 9.28 -14.93
C ALA A 59 10.79 10.39 -14.96
N SER A 60 10.79 11.21 -16.01
CA SER A 60 11.92 12.06 -16.42
C SER A 60 12.36 13.10 -15.39
N GLN A 61 11.49 13.54 -14.48
CA GLN A 61 11.81 14.44 -13.37
C GLN A 61 11.70 13.76 -11.99
N SER A 62 11.99 12.46 -11.92
CA SER A 62 11.98 11.70 -10.66
C SER A 62 13.35 11.17 -10.29
N ALA A 63 13.67 11.14 -8.99
CA ALA A 63 14.86 10.45 -8.47
C ALA A 63 14.84 8.94 -8.79
N ILE A 64 13.65 8.33 -8.99
CA ILE A 64 13.55 6.91 -9.40
C ILE A 64 14.24 6.69 -10.75
N ALA A 65 14.04 7.60 -11.70
CA ALA A 65 14.68 7.50 -13.02
C ALA A 65 16.20 7.72 -12.94
N GLU A 66 16.66 8.62 -12.07
CA GLU A 66 18.09 8.90 -11.85
C GLU A 66 18.82 7.72 -11.22
N GLU A 67 18.23 7.13 -10.18
CA GLU A 67 18.80 5.98 -9.47
C GLU A 67 18.76 4.69 -10.28
N GLY A 68 17.79 4.56 -11.20
CA GLY A 68 17.63 3.37 -12.05
C GLY A 68 17.31 2.09 -11.24
N ALA A 69 16.72 2.24 -10.06
CA ALA A 69 16.47 1.15 -9.13
C ALA A 69 14.98 0.96 -8.82
N ASP A 70 14.65 -0.25 -8.37
CA ASP A 70 13.28 -0.63 -8.04
C ASP A 70 13.16 -1.12 -6.59
N ILE A 71 12.52 -0.29 -5.75
CA ILE A 71 12.25 -0.60 -4.35
C ILE A 71 11.18 -1.69 -4.16
N TRP A 72 10.45 -2.05 -5.22
CA TRP A 72 9.45 -3.12 -5.28
C TRP A 72 9.86 -4.26 -6.23
N TRP A 73 11.15 -4.38 -6.54
CA TRP A 73 11.68 -5.37 -7.50
C TRP A 73 11.10 -6.77 -7.39
N GLY A 74 11.20 -7.40 -6.21
CA GLY A 74 10.72 -8.76 -6.03
C GLY A 74 9.20 -8.90 -6.24
N PHE A 75 8.44 -7.84 -5.96
CA PHE A 75 7.01 -7.81 -6.23
C PHE A 75 6.72 -7.76 -7.73
N HIS A 76 7.41 -6.91 -8.50
CA HIS A 76 7.25 -6.89 -9.95
C HIS A 76 7.67 -8.22 -10.60
N VAL A 77 8.76 -8.84 -10.13
CA VAL A 77 9.17 -10.20 -10.56
C VAL A 77 8.05 -11.21 -10.35
N ALA A 78 7.38 -11.18 -9.19
CA ALA A 78 6.26 -12.07 -8.90
C ALA A 78 5.03 -11.84 -9.81
N LEU A 79 4.89 -10.64 -10.38
CA LEU A 79 3.82 -10.28 -11.30
C LEU A 79 4.12 -10.59 -12.77
N VAL A 80 5.38 -10.86 -13.14
CA VAL A 80 5.79 -11.15 -14.54
C VAL A 80 4.90 -12.19 -15.24
N PRO A 81 4.48 -13.31 -14.61
CA PRO A 81 3.59 -14.26 -15.29
C PRO A 81 2.24 -13.67 -15.70
N LEU A 82 1.64 -12.82 -14.86
CA LEU A 82 0.39 -12.12 -15.17
C LEU A 82 0.61 -11.01 -16.18
N ALA A 83 1.72 -10.27 -16.06
CA ALA A 83 2.08 -9.21 -17.00
C ALA A 83 2.36 -9.77 -18.40
N ARG A 84 3.07 -10.91 -18.52
CA ARG A 84 3.25 -11.62 -19.79
C ARG A 84 1.93 -11.96 -20.46
N TRP A 85 0.94 -12.42 -19.70
CA TRP A 85 -0.40 -12.66 -20.23
C TRP A 85 -1.10 -11.36 -20.65
N ALA A 86 -0.90 -10.29 -19.89
CA ALA A 86 -1.49 -8.98 -20.19
C ALA A 86 -0.99 -8.41 -21.52
N VAL A 87 0.29 -8.59 -21.85
CA VAL A 87 0.93 -8.05 -23.08
C VAL A 87 1.03 -9.09 -24.20
N ALA A 88 0.80 -10.38 -23.94
CA ALA A 88 0.75 -11.40 -24.99
C ALA A 88 -0.40 -11.06 -25.96
N ASP A 89 -0.13 -11.07 -27.28
CA ASP A 89 -1.08 -10.78 -28.36
C ASP A 89 -1.59 -9.34 -28.53
N ASP A 90 -0.76 -8.32 -28.26
CA ASP A 90 -0.83 -7.05 -29.02
C ASP A 90 -0.17 -7.21 -30.41
N GLY A 91 0.05 -8.45 -30.85
CA GLY A 91 0.61 -8.79 -32.15
C GLY A 91 -0.13 -8.05 -33.26
N ALA A 92 0.55 -7.04 -33.80
CA ALA A 92 0.33 -6.36 -35.06
C ALA A 92 -0.95 -6.81 -35.76
N ALA A 93 -2.09 -6.33 -35.30
CA ALA A 93 -3.26 -6.30 -36.16
C ALA A 93 -2.95 -5.25 -37.22
N ASP A 94 -2.36 -5.69 -38.33
CA ASP A 94 -2.02 -4.96 -39.55
C ASP A 94 -3.25 -4.34 -40.26
N GLY A 95 -4.27 -3.92 -39.50
CA GLY A 95 -5.53 -3.44 -40.05
C GLY A 95 -6.48 -2.89 -38.99
N GLY A 96 -6.16 -1.72 -38.44
CA GLY A 96 -7.07 -0.58 -38.20
C GLY A 96 -8.34 -0.73 -37.35
N GLU A 97 -8.77 -1.91 -36.95
CA GLU A 97 -9.94 -2.07 -36.08
C GLU A 97 -9.50 -2.27 -34.63
N GLU A 98 -9.61 -1.16 -33.89
CA GLU A 98 -9.55 -1.08 -32.43
C GLU A 98 -10.53 -2.11 -31.84
N ARG A 99 -10.03 -3.30 -31.49
CA ARG A 99 -10.86 -4.26 -30.76
C ARG A 99 -11.18 -3.66 -29.42
N ALA A 100 -12.44 -3.26 -29.24
CA ALA A 100 -13.09 -2.90 -27.98
C ALA A 100 -13.19 -4.08 -26.99
N GLY A 101 -12.14 -4.92 -26.93
CA GLY A 101 -11.98 -5.96 -25.94
C GLY A 101 -11.60 -5.33 -24.59
N PRO A 102 -11.93 -6.01 -23.48
CA PRO A 102 -11.54 -5.52 -22.17
C PRO A 102 -10.02 -5.47 -22.03
N ASP A 103 -9.53 -4.36 -21.47
CA ASP A 103 -8.12 -4.10 -21.21
C ASP A 103 -7.50 -5.25 -20.38
N ARG A 104 -6.62 -6.04 -21.03
CA ARG A 104 -5.99 -7.22 -20.40
C ARG A 104 -5.14 -6.83 -19.20
N ILE A 105 -4.56 -5.63 -19.19
CA ILE A 105 -3.78 -5.12 -18.05
C ILE A 105 -4.69 -4.98 -16.83
N THR A 106 -5.88 -4.40 -17.01
CA THR A 106 -6.85 -4.26 -15.91
C THR A 106 -7.26 -5.62 -15.35
N TRP A 107 -7.52 -6.62 -16.20
CA TRP A 107 -7.81 -7.98 -15.73
C TRP A 107 -6.62 -8.61 -15.01
N ALA A 108 -5.40 -8.42 -15.51
CA ALA A 108 -4.20 -8.94 -14.87
C ALA A 108 -4.01 -8.33 -13.48
N MET A 109 -4.33 -7.04 -13.32
CA MET A 109 -4.33 -6.36 -12.03
C MET A 109 -5.37 -6.94 -11.07
N MET A 110 -6.60 -7.16 -11.54
CA MET A 110 -7.67 -7.75 -10.72
C MET A 110 -7.31 -9.18 -10.27
N TRP A 111 -6.78 -10.01 -11.17
CA TRP A 111 -6.32 -11.36 -10.82
C TRP A 111 -5.13 -11.35 -9.86
N GLY A 112 -4.17 -10.45 -10.10
CA GLY A 112 -3.05 -10.26 -9.19
C GLY A 112 -3.55 -9.88 -7.80
N ALA A 113 -4.40 -8.86 -7.68
CA ALA A 113 -4.98 -8.43 -6.41
C ALA A 113 -5.77 -9.54 -5.72
N PHE A 114 -6.56 -10.31 -6.47
CA PHE A 114 -7.26 -11.50 -5.96
C PHE A 114 -6.31 -12.52 -5.34
N ILE A 115 -5.20 -12.83 -6.03
CA ILE A 115 -4.17 -13.74 -5.53
C ILE A 115 -3.54 -13.16 -4.25
N LEU A 116 -3.24 -11.86 -4.20
CA LEU A 116 -2.67 -11.24 -3.00
C LEU A 116 -3.62 -11.35 -1.80
N THR A 117 -4.91 -11.02 -1.98
CA THR A 117 -5.92 -11.14 -0.93
C THR A 117 -6.05 -12.58 -0.46
N LEU A 118 -6.02 -13.55 -1.38
CA LEU A 118 -6.10 -14.98 -1.06
C LEU A 118 -4.87 -15.45 -0.27
N VAL A 119 -3.67 -14.96 -0.60
CA VAL A 119 -2.44 -15.27 0.15
C VAL A 119 -2.51 -14.71 1.57
N LEU A 120 -2.98 -13.47 1.74
CA LEU A 120 -3.18 -12.86 3.06
C LEU A 120 -4.20 -13.64 3.89
N ALA A 121 -5.35 -13.97 3.28
CA ALA A 121 -6.43 -14.76 3.87
C ALA A 121 -5.92 -16.14 4.34
N SER A 122 -5.22 -16.85 3.46
CA SER A 122 -4.67 -18.17 3.73
C SER A 122 -3.60 -18.13 4.81
N SER A 123 -2.74 -17.11 4.80
CA SER A 123 -1.70 -16.92 5.81
C SER A 123 -2.31 -16.65 7.19
N SER A 124 -3.38 -15.85 7.24
CA SER A 124 -4.15 -15.58 8.47
C SER A 124 -4.78 -16.87 9.01
N TYR A 125 -5.41 -17.66 8.14
CA TYR A 125 -5.99 -18.95 8.48
C TYR A 125 -4.93 -19.93 9.03
N VAL A 126 -3.81 -20.08 8.34
CA VAL A 126 -2.71 -20.97 8.76
C VAL A 126 -2.13 -20.50 10.08
N PHE A 127 -1.89 -19.19 10.26
CA PHE A 127 -1.40 -18.62 11.51
C PHE A 127 -2.30 -18.99 12.70
N LEU A 128 -3.60 -18.75 12.57
CA LEU A 128 -4.59 -19.02 13.61
C LEU A 128 -4.75 -20.52 13.87
N ARG A 129 -4.75 -21.36 12.82
CA ARG A 129 -4.81 -22.82 12.93
C ARG A 129 -3.59 -23.38 13.67
N LEU A 130 -2.39 -22.90 13.32
CA LEU A 130 -1.17 -23.29 14.02
C LEU A 130 -1.10 -22.79 15.46
N ALA A 131 -1.89 -21.77 15.80
CA ALA A 131 -2.07 -21.28 17.17
C ALA A 131 -3.21 -22.00 17.93
N GLY A 132 -3.86 -22.99 17.31
CA GLY A 132 -4.93 -23.77 17.95
C GLY A 132 -6.26 -23.03 18.09
N VAL A 133 -6.47 -21.96 17.31
CA VAL A 133 -7.72 -21.18 17.34
C VAL A 133 -8.86 -21.97 16.69
N ALA A 134 -9.92 -22.22 17.45
CA ALA A 134 -11.15 -22.83 16.92
C ALA A 134 -11.85 -21.89 15.93
N GLY A 135 -12.30 -22.45 14.80
CA GLY A 135 -12.96 -21.66 13.75
C GLY A 135 -12.02 -20.66 13.05
N ALA A 136 -10.73 -21.01 12.90
CA ALA A 136 -9.72 -20.14 12.30
C ALA A 136 -10.13 -19.47 10.98
N GLY A 137 -10.93 -20.13 10.13
CA GLY A 137 -11.42 -19.54 8.89
C GLY A 137 -12.36 -18.34 9.09
N TRP A 138 -13.24 -18.38 10.10
CA TRP A 138 -14.11 -17.24 10.44
C TRP A 138 -13.32 -16.02 10.91
N TRP A 139 -12.29 -16.26 11.71
CA TRP A 139 -11.39 -15.22 12.19
C TRP A 139 -10.50 -14.66 11.07
N ALA A 140 -10.03 -15.50 10.16
CA ALA A 140 -9.32 -15.05 8.96
C ALA A 140 -10.23 -14.22 8.03
N ALA A 141 -11.51 -14.58 7.90
CA ALA A 141 -12.48 -13.79 7.14
C ALA A 141 -12.71 -12.44 7.82
N LEU A 142 -12.80 -12.44 9.15
CA LEU A 142 -12.90 -11.22 9.94
C LEU A 142 -11.68 -10.31 9.76
N VAL A 143 -10.46 -10.85 9.73
CA VAL A 143 -9.24 -10.06 9.46
C VAL A 143 -9.39 -9.22 8.19
N LEU A 144 -10.05 -9.76 7.16
CA LEU A 144 -10.30 -9.03 5.92
C LEU A 144 -11.33 -7.91 6.12
N ILE A 145 -12.47 -8.21 6.73
CA ILE A 145 -13.66 -7.33 6.68
C ILE A 145 -13.85 -6.43 7.92
N ALA A 146 -13.08 -6.62 8.99
CA ALA A 146 -13.34 -5.95 10.27
C ALA A 146 -13.17 -4.43 10.22
N VAL A 147 -12.33 -3.93 9.32
CA VAL A 147 -12.13 -2.51 9.05
C VAL A 147 -12.35 -2.27 7.56
N PRO A 148 -13.51 -1.75 7.11
CA PRO A 148 -13.88 -1.70 5.68
C PRO A 148 -12.91 -0.92 4.80
N ASN A 149 -12.27 0.11 5.34
CA ASN A 149 -11.26 0.88 4.59
C ASN A 149 -9.95 0.12 4.43
N VAL A 150 -9.64 -0.78 5.37
CA VAL A 150 -8.50 -1.69 5.27
C VAL A 150 -8.85 -2.87 4.37
N PHE A 151 -10.09 -3.38 4.42
CA PHE A 151 -10.57 -4.38 3.47
C PHE A 151 -10.35 -3.93 2.03
N TYR A 152 -10.77 -2.69 1.72
CA TYR A 152 -10.55 -2.08 0.42
C TYR A 152 -9.07 -2.05 0.01
N ARG A 153 -8.14 -1.79 0.94
CA ARG A 153 -6.69 -1.84 0.70
C ARG A 153 -6.17 -3.26 0.45
N TYR A 154 -6.78 -4.28 1.04
CA TYR A 154 -6.44 -5.67 0.75
C TYR A 154 -6.88 -6.13 -0.66
N LEU A 155 -7.78 -5.39 -1.30
CA LEU A 155 -8.21 -5.61 -2.69
C LEU A 155 -7.32 -4.88 -3.71
N MET A 156 -6.29 -4.17 -3.27
CA MET A 156 -5.34 -3.47 -4.14
C MET A 156 -4.22 -4.40 -4.61
N LEU A 157 -3.70 -4.16 -5.82
CA LEU A 157 -2.48 -4.81 -6.30
C LEU A 157 -1.26 -4.08 -5.75
N ARG A 158 -0.92 -4.31 -4.46
CA ARG A 158 0.24 -3.67 -3.82
C ARG A 158 1.10 -4.66 -3.03
N PRO A 159 2.43 -4.42 -2.92
CA PRO A 159 3.37 -5.31 -2.24
C PRO A 159 3.16 -5.43 -0.73
N HIS A 160 2.50 -4.44 -0.11
CA HIS A 160 2.23 -4.47 1.33
C HIS A 160 1.37 -5.68 1.75
N VAL A 161 0.45 -6.14 0.91
CA VAL A 161 -0.43 -7.29 1.22
C VAL A 161 0.40 -8.57 1.44
N LEU A 162 1.42 -8.82 0.61
CA LEU A 162 2.35 -9.93 0.79
C LEU A 162 3.29 -9.72 1.98
N SER A 163 3.72 -8.48 2.22
CA SER A 163 4.58 -8.14 3.36
C SER A 163 3.88 -8.45 4.68
N LEU A 164 2.57 -8.19 4.78
CA LEU A 164 1.72 -8.53 5.93
C LEU A 164 1.58 -10.05 6.12
N ALA A 165 1.35 -10.78 5.02
CA ALA A 165 1.32 -12.24 5.04
C ALA A 165 2.63 -12.84 5.56
N ALA A 166 3.76 -12.34 5.06
CA ALA A 166 5.10 -12.73 5.50
C ALA A 166 5.41 -12.29 6.95
N ALA A 167 4.89 -11.16 7.41
CA ALA A 167 5.07 -10.71 8.80
C ALA A 167 4.37 -11.64 9.81
N MET A 168 3.18 -12.16 9.46
CA MET A 168 2.53 -13.22 10.25
C MET A 168 3.35 -14.50 10.28
N LEU A 169 3.90 -14.91 9.12
CA LEU A 169 4.77 -16.08 9.03
C LEU A 169 6.05 -15.90 9.87
N LEU A 170 6.64 -14.70 9.86
CA LEU A 170 7.79 -14.34 10.66
C LEU A 170 7.48 -14.46 12.16
N LEU A 171 6.40 -13.85 12.65
CA LEU A 171 6.00 -13.97 14.05
C LEU A 171 5.75 -15.44 14.44
N SER A 172 5.06 -16.18 13.58
CA SER A 172 4.78 -17.61 13.72
C SER A 172 6.07 -18.45 13.81
N ALA A 173 7.10 -18.11 13.03
CA ALA A 173 8.39 -18.77 13.03
C ALA A 173 9.20 -18.45 14.28
N LEU A 174 9.25 -17.17 14.69
CA LEU A 174 9.94 -16.72 15.90
C LEU A 174 9.37 -17.42 17.15
N SER A 175 8.06 -17.46 17.30
CA SER A 175 7.38 -18.11 18.42
C SER A 175 7.59 -19.63 18.49
N ARG A 176 8.05 -20.26 17.40
CA ARG A 176 8.35 -21.70 17.33
C ARG A 176 9.84 -21.98 17.18
N ALA A 177 10.70 -20.98 17.36
CA ALA A 177 12.15 -21.09 17.19
C ALA A 177 12.57 -21.67 15.82
N ARG A 178 11.81 -21.40 14.76
CA ARG A 178 12.09 -21.84 13.38
C ARG A 178 12.93 -20.78 12.67
N TRP A 179 14.19 -20.65 13.08
CA TRP A 179 15.08 -19.56 12.63
C TRP A 179 15.27 -19.49 11.12
N GLY A 180 15.38 -20.63 10.43
CA GLY A 180 15.45 -20.64 8.96
C GLY A 180 14.21 -20.05 8.30
N LEU A 181 13.01 -20.34 8.84
CA LEU A 181 11.76 -19.76 8.34
C LEU A 181 11.64 -18.27 8.68
N ALA A 182 12.14 -17.85 9.85
CA ALA A 182 12.20 -16.43 10.22
C ALA A 182 13.15 -15.65 9.29
N PHE A 183 14.31 -16.22 8.97
CA PHE A 183 15.25 -15.68 7.97
C PHE A 183 14.57 -15.54 6.60
N LEU A 184 13.91 -16.59 6.10
CA LEU A 184 13.24 -16.55 4.80
C LEU A 184 12.09 -15.54 4.76
N ALA A 185 11.28 -15.46 5.83
CA ALA A 185 10.18 -14.49 5.89
C ALA A 185 10.68 -13.04 5.94
N ALA A 186 11.75 -12.77 6.71
CA ALA A 186 12.38 -11.45 6.77
C ALA A 186 13.02 -11.07 5.43
N ALA A 187 13.72 -12.01 4.79
CA ALA A 187 14.27 -11.84 3.44
C ALA A 187 13.17 -11.57 2.42
N LEU A 188 12.06 -12.32 2.47
CA LEU A 188 10.94 -12.13 1.56
C LEU A 188 10.32 -10.73 1.70
N ILE A 189 10.14 -10.21 2.91
CA ILE A 189 9.62 -8.83 3.10
C ILE A 189 10.59 -7.82 2.50
N ALA A 190 11.88 -7.91 2.86
CA ALA A 190 12.92 -7.02 2.37
C ALA A 190 13.24 -7.20 0.88
N TRP A 191 12.77 -8.26 0.23
CA TRP A 191 12.91 -8.53 -1.21
C TRP A 191 11.68 -8.10 -2.02
N LEU A 192 10.47 -8.25 -1.49
CA LEU A 192 9.22 -7.81 -2.11
C LEU A 192 9.01 -6.29 -1.99
N HIS A 193 9.33 -5.71 -0.82
CA HIS A 193 8.92 -4.35 -0.47
C HIS A 193 9.98 -3.65 0.38
N LEU A 194 10.97 -3.02 -0.27
CA LEU A 194 12.12 -2.49 0.45
C LEU A 194 11.72 -1.37 1.40
N SER A 195 10.72 -0.56 1.06
CA SER A 195 10.19 0.49 1.93
C SER A 195 9.59 -0.03 3.25
N LEU A 196 9.35 -1.35 3.37
CA LEU A 196 8.95 -2.03 4.61
C LEU A 196 10.06 -2.93 5.18
N PHE A 197 11.34 -2.71 4.85
CA PHE A 197 12.46 -3.48 5.41
C PHE A 197 12.53 -3.44 6.95
N TRP A 198 11.97 -2.40 7.56
CA TRP A 198 11.90 -2.20 9.00
C TRP A 198 10.82 -3.05 9.68
N LEU A 199 9.79 -3.52 8.94
CA LEU A 199 8.70 -4.33 9.50
C LEU A 199 9.20 -5.63 10.17
N PRO A 200 10.11 -6.43 9.56
CA PRO A 200 10.73 -7.56 10.22
C PRO A 200 11.40 -7.22 11.55
N LEU A 201 12.07 -6.07 11.63
CA LEU A 201 12.76 -5.61 12.84
C LEU A 201 11.76 -5.22 13.94
N VAL A 202 10.63 -4.61 13.57
CA VAL A 202 9.54 -4.30 14.51
C VAL A 202 8.88 -5.59 15.02
N VAL A 203 8.68 -6.59 14.17
CA VAL A 203 8.17 -7.93 14.59
C VAL A 203 9.16 -8.61 15.55
N LEU A 204 10.45 -8.62 15.22
CA LEU A 204 11.50 -9.15 16.09
C LEU A 204 11.51 -8.43 17.45
N GLY A 205 11.53 -7.09 17.45
CA GLY A 205 11.57 -6.28 18.66
C GLY A 205 10.36 -6.53 19.56
N SER A 206 9.16 -6.61 18.96
CA SER A 206 7.92 -6.93 19.69
C SER A 206 7.94 -8.34 20.28
N TRP A 207 8.47 -9.32 19.54
CA TRP A 207 8.65 -10.69 20.04
C TRP A 207 9.70 -10.76 21.16
N MET A 208 10.83 -10.07 21.03
CA MET A 208 11.86 -10.01 22.08
C MET A 208 11.32 -9.36 23.35
N ALA A 209 10.56 -8.26 23.22
CA ALA A 209 9.88 -7.62 24.34
C ALA A 209 8.87 -8.56 25.00
N ALA A 210 8.12 -9.35 24.21
CA ALA A 210 7.20 -10.35 24.72
C ALA A 210 7.90 -11.46 25.52
N VAL A 211 9.01 -11.98 25.01
CA VAL A 211 9.84 -12.98 25.72
C VAL A 211 10.42 -12.39 27.01
N ALA A 212 10.83 -11.11 26.99
CA ALA A 212 11.32 -10.41 28.17
C ALA A 212 10.24 -10.30 29.25
N VAL A 213 9.02 -9.88 28.87
CA VAL A 213 7.86 -9.80 29.75
C VAL A 213 7.53 -11.18 30.33
N GLU A 214 7.49 -12.23 29.51
CA GLU A 214 7.19 -13.59 29.97
C GLU A 214 8.21 -14.07 31.02
N ARG A 215 9.51 -13.93 30.74
CA ARG A 215 10.57 -14.33 31.68
C ARG A 215 10.53 -13.55 32.98
N TRP A 216 10.34 -12.23 32.87
CA TRP A 216 10.21 -11.36 34.03
C TRP A 216 9.00 -11.70 34.89
N SER A 217 7.85 -11.97 34.26
CA SER A 217 6.62 -12.37 34.94
C SER A 217 6.76 -13.69 35.70
N VAL A 218 7.52 -14.67 35.16
CA VAL A 218 7.69 -15.99 35.79
C VAL A 218 8.88 -16.03 36.78
N ARG A 219 9.66 -14.94 36.90
CA ARG A 219 10.92 -14.89 37.66
C ARG A 219 11.87 -16.04 37.29
N ASP A 220 11.90 -16.42 36.01
CA ASP A 220 12.78 -17.49 35.53
C ASP A 220 14.25 -17.02 35.66
N PRO A 221 15.07 -17.64 36.53
CA PRO A 221 16.43 -17.20 36.76
C PRO A 221 17.40 -17.61 35.64
N ARG A 222 16.93 -18.37 34.63
CA ARG A 222 17.80 -18.81 33.54
C ARG A 222 18.35 -17.59 32.77
N PRO A 223 19.66 -17.55 32.47
CA PRO A 223 20.25 -16.48 31.69
C PRO A 223 19.57 -16.43 30.31
N TRP A 224 19.64 -15.27 29.65
CA TRP A 224 18.90 -15.03 28.42
C TRP A 224 19.19 -16.05 27.31
N GLY A 225 20.29 -16.79 27.45
CA GLY A 225 20.66 -17.93 26.63
C GLY A 225 20.96 -17.50 25.20
N ALA A 226 21.21 -18.49 24.35
CA ALA A 226 21.52 -18.26 22.95
C ALA A 226 20.33 -17.80 22.08
N LEU A 227 19.11 -17.88 22.63
CA LEU A 227 17.87 -17.73 21.87
C LEU A 227 17.69 -16.34 21.20
N PRO A 228 17.92 -15.22 21.91
CA PRO A 228 17.67 -13.88 21.34
C PRO A 228 18.64 -13.54 20.20
N TRP A 229 19.90 -13.99 20.28
CA TRP A 229 20.87 -13.71 19.23
C TRP A 229 20.58 -14.50 17.96
N ALA A 230 20.14 -15.77 18.08
CA ALA A 230 19.82 -16.59 16.91
C ALA A 230 18.63 -16.00 16.13
N ALA A 231 17.63 -15.51 16.85
CA ALA A 231 16.51 -14.78 16.26
C ALA A 231 16.96 -13.48 15.58
N ALA A 232 17.79 -12.68 16.25
CA ALA A 232 18.29 -11.41 15.72
C ALA A 232 19.17 -11.62 14.47
N LEU A 233 20.08 -12.60 14.48
CA LEU A 233 20.89 -12.94 13.31
C LEU A 233 20.04 -13.48 12.17
N ALA A 234 19.03 -14.31 12.45
CA ALA A 234 18.13 -14.83 11.42
C ALA A 234 17.33 -13.70 10.75
N VAL A 235 16.71 -12.81 11.54
CA VAL A 235 15.91 -11.71 10.99
C VAL A 235 16.79 -10.66 10.33
N GLY A 236 17.85 -10.20 11.00
CA GLY A 236 18.78 -9.21 10.46
C GLY A 236 19.49 -9.71 9.21
N GLY A 237 20.00 -10.95 9.24
CA GLY A 237 20.58 -11.61 8.07
C GLY A 237 19.56 -11.77 6.94
N GLY A 238 18.31 -12.11 7.26
CA GLY A 238 17.23 -12.18 6.28
C GLY A 238 16.99 -10.84 5.60
N VAL A 239 16.85 -9.75 6.37
CA VAL A 239 16.67 -8.39 5.84
C VAL A 239 17.84 -8.00 4.92
N VAL A 240 19.08 -8.21 5.37
CA VAL A 240 20.29 -7.89 4.58
C VAL A 240 20.32 -8.71 3.28
N VAL A 241 20.05 -10.01 3.33
CA VAL A 241 20.03 -10.86 2.13
C VAL A 241 18.90 -10.48 1.20
N GLY A 242 17.69 -10.21 1.70
CA GLY A 242 16.56 -9.77 0.90
C GLY A 242 16.81 -8.43 0.18
N TRP A 243 17.53 -7.51 0.84
CA TRP A 243 17.99 -6.26 0.23
C TRP A 243 19.08 -6.50 -0.82
N LEU A 244 20.16 -7.21 -0.48
CA LEU A 244 21.32 -7.41 -1.36
C LEU A 244 21.03 -8.35 -2.54
N ALA A 245 19.98 -9.17 -2.47
CA ALA A 245 19.55 -10.04 -3.56
C ALA A 245 18.90 -9.27 -4.74
N ARG A 246 18.69 -7.95 -4.60
CA ARG A 246 18.09 -7.09 -5.63
C ARG A 246 19.15 -6.57 -6.61
N PRO A 247 18.76 -6.22 -7.84
CA PRO A 247 19.58 -5.37 -8.70
C PRO A 247 19.82 -4.00 -8.03
N HIS A 248 21.00 -3.43 -8.23
CA HIS A 248 21.36 -2.08 -7.75
C HIS A 248 20.99 -1.80 -6.28
N PRO A 249 21.43 -2.63 -5.31
CA PRO A 249 20.95 -2.55 -3.92
C PRO A 249 21.22 -1.19 -3.27
N TRP A 250 22.32 -0.51 -3.62
CA TRP A 250 22.63 0.82 -3.06
C TRP A 250 21.73 1.92 -3.58
N ALA A 251 21.46 1.94 -4.89
CA ALA A 251 20.51 2.87 -5.49
C ALA A 251 19.09 2.64 -4.93
N ALA A 252 18.68 1.38 -4.77
CA ALA A 252 17.42 1.05 -4.08
C ALA A 252 17.41 1.53 -2.62
N GLY A 253 18.55 1.46 -1.93
CA GLY A 253 18.75 2.03 -0.59
C GLY A 253 18.58 3.55 -0.56
N ARG A 254 19.10 4.27 -1.56
CA ARG A 254 18.91 5.73 -1.72
C ARG A 254 17.44 6.07 -1.95
N LEU A 255 16.72 5.31 -2.78
CA LEU A 255 15.28 5.51 -2.96
C LEU A 255 14.49 5.26 -1.67
N VAL A 256 14.87 4.25 -0.86
CA VAL A 256 14.27 4.05 0.46
C VAL A 256 14.60 5.19 1.41
N TYR A 257 15.80 5.74 1.34
CA TYR A 257 16.17 6.91 2.12
C TYR A 257 15.26 8.12 1.80
N ILE A 258 15.05 8.38 0.51
CA ILE A 258 14.15 9.44 0.04
C ILE A 258 12.71 9.18 0.53
N GLN A 259 12.19 7.96 0.32
CA GLN A 259 10.79 7.65 0.63
C GLN A 259 10.49 7.60 2.13
N LEU A 260 11.47 7.25 2.98
CA LEU A 260 11.23 7.13 4.42
C LEU A 260 11.76 8.33 5.21
N PHE A 261 13.00 8.75 5.00
CA PHE A 261 13.64 9.76 5.86
C PHE A 261 13.43 11.17 5.32
N GLU A 262 13.73 11.44 4.04
CA GLU A 262 13.46 12.76 3.45
C GLU A 262 11.97 13.07 3.49
N LEU A 263 11.11 12.09 3.18
CA LEU A 263 9.66 12.23 3.31
C LEU A 263 9.23 12.68 4.73
N LEU A 264 9.80 12.07 5.78
CA LEU A 264 9.45 12.40 7.16
C LEU A 264 9.96 13.77 7.58
N ASP A 265 11.16 14.15 7.14
CA ASP A 265 11.74 15.47 7.37
C ASP A 265 10.90 16.57 6.71
N GLU A 266 10.58 16.37 5.44
CA GLU A 266 9.75 17.28 4.66
C GLU A 266 8.34 17.42 5.24
N LYS A 267 7.76 16.32 5.71
CA LYS A 267 6.47 16.36 6.39
C LYS A 267 6.52 17.11 7.74
N ALA A 268 7.67 17.16 8.41
CA ALA A 268 7.83 17.90 9.66
C ALA A 268 8.04 19.41 9.44
N SER A 269 8.28 19.85 8.19
CA SER A 269 8.59 21.24 7.84
C SER A 269 7.37 22.15 7.61
N ASP A 270 6.15 21.68 7.86
CA ASP A 270 4.87 22.36 7.56
C ASP A 270 4.68 22.76 6.07
N LEU A 271 5.55 22.29 5.17
CA LEU A 271 5.40 22.53 3.73
C LEU A 271 4.17 21.80 3.17
N PRO A 272 3.38 22.42 2.28
CA PRO A 272 2.11 21.89 1.80
C PRO A 272 2.32 20.86 0.68
N ILE A 273 3.15 19.86 0.90
CA ILE A 273 3.51 18.89 -0.13
C ILE A 273 2.28 18.06 -0.52
N THR A 274 2.16 17.73 -1.80
CA THR A 274 1.05 16.97 -2.43
C THR A 274 1.01 15.49 -2.07
N PHE A 275 1.35 15.17 -0.83
CA PHE A 275 1.28 13.82 -0.32
C PHE A 275 -0.13 13.28 -0.31
N ALA A 276 -0.24 11.97 -0.56
CA ALA A 276 -1.49 11.26 -0.41
C ALA A 276 -2.04 11.47 1.02
N PRO A 277 -3.36 11.69 1.20
CA PRO A 277 -3.97 11.85 2.53
C PRO A 277 -3.69 10.69 3.50
N GLU A 278 -3.20 9.56 3.01
CA GLU A 278 -2.78 8.42 3.80
C GLU A 278 -1.49 8.61 4.61
N LEU A 279 -0.68 9.59 4.24
CA LEU A 279 0.56 9.91 4.96
C LEU A 279 0.31 10.82 6.16
N VAL A 280 -0.89 11.40 6.29
CA VAL A 280 -1.29 12.25 7.42
C VAL A 280 -1.78 11.37 8.59
N PRO A 281 -1.50 11.75 9.86
CA PRO A 281 -2.03 11.03 11.01
C PRO A 281 -3.55 10.91 11.00
N LEU A 282 -4.07 9.84 11.60
CA LEU A 282 -5.51 9.66 11.78
C LEU A 282 -5.97 10.38 13.05
N THR A 283 -7.05 11.16 12.98
CA THR A 283 -7.63 11.76 14.19
C THR A 283 -8.43 10.71 14.98
N PRO A 284 -8.60 10.88 16.31
CA PRO A 284 -9.33 9.90 17.12
C PRO A 284 -10.79 9.71 16.64
N ALA A 285 -11.44 10.79 16.23
CA ALA A 285 -12.80 10.74 15.68
C ALA A 285 -12.87 9.90 14.40
N LEU A 286 -11.92 10.08 13.49
CA LEU A 286 -11.84 9.27 12.27
C LEU A 286 -11.50 7.81 12.57
N LEU A 287 -10.61 7.53 13.53
CA LEU A 287 -10.31 6.17 13.96
C LEU A 287 -11.57 5.44 14.44
N VAL A 288 -12.36 6.06 15.33
CA VAL A 288 -13.63 5.48 15.82
C VAL A 288 -14.61 5.28 14.66
N LEU A 289 -14.73 6.27 13.78
CA LEU A 289 -15.61 6.17 12.61
C LEU A 289 -15.19 5.07 11.65
N MET A 290 -13.89 4.82 11.48
CA MET A 290 -13.36 3.86 10.51
C MET A 290 -13.21 2.45 11.08
N ALA A 291 -12.99 2.30 12.38
CA ALA A 291 -12.60 1.04 13.00
C ALA A 291 -13.14 0.83 14.42
N GLY A 292 -14.20 1.54 14.83
CA GLY A 292 -14.74 1.51 16.19
C GLY A 292 -15.06 0.10 16.71
N PHE A 293 -15.54 -0.80 15.84
CA PHE A 293 -15.76 -2.21 16.20
C PHE A 293 -14.47 -2.92 16.63
N VAL A 294 -13.42 -2.86 15.81
CA VAL A 294 -12.13 -3.48 16.12
C VAL A 294 -11.51 -2.81 17.32
N LEU A 295 -11.53 -1.47 17.37
CA LEU A 295 -10.98 -0.70 18.47
C LEU A 295 -11.60 -1.09 19.82
N PHE A 296 -12.92 -1.28 19.88
CA PHE A 296 -13.61 -1.71 21.10
C PHE A 296 -13.14 -3.10 21.55
N TRP A 297 -13.24 -4.11 20.68
CA TRP A 297 -12.88 -5.48 21.04
C TRP A 297 -11.38 -5.65 21.30
N TRP A 298 -10.56 -4.93 20.54
CA TRP A 298 -9.11 -4.86 20.75
C TRP A 298 -8.78 -4.29 22.11
N THR A 299 -9.42 -3.18 22.52
CA THR A 299 -9.19 -2.58 23.84
C THR A 299 -9.51 -3.56 24.97
N VAL A 300 -10.64 -4.30 24.85
CA VAL A 300 -11.00 -5.37 25.79
C VAL A 300 -9.91 -6.44 25.84
N GLY A 301 -9.42 -6.90 24.68
CA GLY A 301 -8.35 -7.88 24.57
C GLY A 301 -7.05 -7.41 25.23
N VAL A 302 -6.61 -6.18 24.96
CA VAL A 302 -5.40 -5.58 25.55
C VAL A 302 -5.51 -5.47 27.06
N VAL A 303 -6.66 -5.00 27.58
CA VAL A 303 -6.90 -4.90 29.03
C VAL A 303 -6.83 -6.27 29.69
N TRP A 304 -7.39 -7.32 29.07
CA TRP A 304 -7.27 -8.67 29.59
C TRP A 304 -5.83 -9.17 29.59
N VAL A 305 -5.08 -9.00 28.50
CA VAL A 305 -3.66 -9.38 28.46
C VAL A 305 -2.88 -8.68 29.58
N GLY A 306 -3.08 -7.36 29.75
CA GLY A 306 -2.43 -6.58 30.80
C GLY A 306 -2.77 -7.06 32.21
N ARG A 307 -4.05 -7.37 32.48
CA ARG A 307 -4.50 -7.90 33.77
C ARG A 307 -3.84 -9.24 34.08
N GLU A 308 -3.76 -10.14 33.11
CA GLU A 308 -3.17 -11.47 33.29
C GLU A 308 -1.65 -11.36 33.52
N VAL A 309 -0.94 -10.52 32.75
CA VAL A 309 0.49 -10.23 32.98
C VAL A 309 0.72 -9.68 34.40
N ALA A 310 -0.14 -8.77 34.88
CA ALA A 310 -0.06 -8.22 36.22
C ALA A 310 -0.37 -9.27 37.31
N ALA A 311 -1.35 -10.14 37.09
CA ALA A 311 -1.71 -11.22 38.02
C ALA A 311 -0.57 -12.23 38.17
N ILE A 312 0.11 -12.59 37.07
CA ILE A 312 1.29 -13.45 37.07
C ILE A 312 2.41 -12.81 37.88
N ARG A 313 2.70 -11.54 37.64
CA ARG A 313 3.72 -10.79 38.40
C ARG A 313 3.42 -10.72 39.89
N GLY A 314 2.15 -10.60 40.26
CA GLY A 314 1.69 -10.53 41.64
C GLY A 314 1.71 -11.86 42.40
N GLY A 315 2.16 -12.96 41.78
CA GLY A 315 2.20 -14.28 42.42
C GLY A 315 0.83 -14.89 42.69
N ARG A 316 -0.24 -14.36 42.07
CA ARG A 316 -1.62 -14.86 42.26
C ARG A 316 -1.93 -16.13 41.45
N VAL A 317 -0.92 -16.73 40.83
CA VAL A 317 -1.04 -17.92 39.99
C VAL A 317 -0.90 -19.14 40.89
N GLY A 318 -2.02 -19.74 41.27
CA GLY A 318 -2.03 -20.96 42.11
C GLY A 318 -3.25 -21.16 43.00
N GLY A 319 -4.16 -20.19 43.10
CA GLY A 319 -5.46 -20.39 43.76
C GLY A 319 -6.41 -21.21 42.88
N GLU A 320 -7.25 -22.06 43.49
CA GLU A 320 -8.13 -23.09 42.88
C GLU A 320 -9.27 -22.56 41.97
N GLY A 321 -9.04 -21.50 41.17
CA GLY A 321 -10.04 -20.97 40.23
C GLY A 321 -9.43 -20.26 39.02
N GLU A 322 -8.65 -20.99 38.20
CA GLU A 322 -7.98 -20.61 36.92
C GLU A 322 -8.52 -19.34 36.21
N PRO A 323 -7.66 -18.37 35.82
CA PRO A 323 -6.62 -18.59 34.80
C PRO A 323 -5.27 -17.87 35.05
N ALA A 324 -4.22 -18.31 34.35
CA ALA A 324 -2.94 -17.58 34.19
C ALA A 324 -2.28 -17.93 32.84
N PHE A 325 -3.06 -17.91 31.76
CA PHE A 325 -2.88 -18.66 30.50
C PHE A 325 -3.16 -20.16 30.66
N ARG A 326 -4.33 -20.58 30.16
CA ARG A 326 -4.73 -21.98 30.06
C ARG A 326 -3.68 -22.77 29.28
N SER A 327 -2.94 -23.65 29.97
CA SER A 327 -2.03 -24.72 29.48
C SER A 327 -1.22 -24.48 28.19
N SER A 328 -1.07 -23.24 27.75
CA SER A 328 -0.43 -22.93 26.47
C SER A 328 1.07 -23.09 26.64
N SER A 329 1.69 -23.76 25.67
CA SER A 329 3.14 -23.74 25.49
C SER A 329 3.64 -22.28 25.56
N SER A 330 4.82 -22.05 26.13
CA SER A 330 5.43 -20.71 26.26
C SER A 330 5.35 -19.89 24.96
N GLY A 331 5.52 -20.53 23.81
CA GLY A 331 5.38 -19.89 22.49
C GLY A 331 4.02 -19.22 22.22
N GLY A 332 2.93 -19.74 22.78
CA GLY A 332 1.60 -19.13 22.67
C GLY A 332 1.49 -17.80 23.43
N ARG A 333 2.06 -17.74 24.64
CA ARG A 333 2.04 -16.52 25.47
C ARG A 333 2.88 -15.41 24.86
N ALA A 334 4.09 -15.73 24.44
CA ALA A 334 4.96 -14.79 23.73
C ALA A 334 4.28 -14.26 22.45
N THR A 335 3.58 -15.10 21.69
CA THR A 335 2.82 -14.66 20.51
C THR A 335 1.72 -13.66 20.88
N LEU A 336 0.95 -13.94 21.93
CA LEU A 336 -0.14 -13.05 22.36
C LEU A 336 0.39 -11.68 22.80
N ILE A 337 1.45 -11.65 23.60
CA ILE A 337 2.07 -10.40 24.07
C ILE A 337 2.72 -9.66 22.90
N ALA A 338 3.38 -10.37 21.96
CA ALA A 338 3.96 -9.75 20.77
C ALA A 338 2.90 -9.11 19.87
N LEU A 339 1.76 -9.77 19.64
CA LEU A 339 0.61 -9.18 18.92
C LEU A 339 0.05 -7.95 19.64
N THR A 340 0.06 -7.96 20.97
CA THR A 340 -0.33 -6.80 21.77
C THR A 340 0.62 -5.63 21.52
N PHE A 341 1.94 -5.85 21.58
CA PHE A 341 2.93 -4.80 21.27
C PHE A 341 2.85 -4.31 19.83
N LEU A 342 2.72 -5.21 18.86
CA LEU A 342 2.57 -4.85 17.45
C LEU A 342 1.33 -3.99 17.23
N SER A 343 0.17 -4.44 17.71
CA SER A 343 -1.07 -3.67 17.56
C SER A 343 -1.02 -2.32 18.27
N VAL A 344 -0.50 -2.23 19.51
CA VAL A 344 -0.33 -0.94 20.19
C VAL A 344 0.63 -0.03 19.41
N GLY A 345 1.78 -0.54 18.97
CA GLY A 345 2.78 0.22 18.21
C GLY A 345 2.21 0.76 16.90
N PHE A 346 1.52 -0.06 16.12
CA PHE A 346 0.89 0.39 14.87
C PHE A 346 -0.30 1.32 15.09
N LEU A 347 -1.03 1.19 16.21
CA LEU A 347 -2.04 2.19 16.57
C LEU A 347 -1.39 3.55 16.83
N VAL A 348 -0.28 3.59 17.57
CA VAL A 348 0.47 4.84 17.81
C VAL A 348 0.98 5.42 16.49
N LEU A 349 1.58 4.60 15.62
CA LEU A 349 2.02 5.05 14.30
C LEU A 349 0.86 5.58 13.44
N THR A 350 -0.32 4.98 13.53
CA THR A 350 -1.54 5.43 12.83
C THR A 350 -1.96 6.83 13.26
N MET A 351 -1.82 7.12 14.56
CA MET A 351 -2.29 8.35 15.20
C MET A 351 -1.27 9.47 15.24
N VAL A 352 0.02 9.15 15.17
CA VAL A 352 1.13 10.10 15.31
C VAL A 352 1.89 10.30 14.00
N VAL A 353 2.07 9.23 13.22
CA VAL A 353 2.87 9.27 12.00
C VAL A 353 1.94 9.29 10.80
N ALA A 354 1.39 8.16 10.37
CA ALA A 354 0.62 8.09 9.12
C ALA A 354 -0.55 7.14 9.27
N ARG A 355 -1.74 7.55 8.81
CA ARG A 355 -2.92 6.67 8.82
C ARG A 355 -2.74 5.41 7.97
N ARG A 356 -1.76 5.36 7.08
CA ARG A 356 -1.36 4.15 6.34
C ARG A 356 -1.07 2.97 7.28
N ALA A 357 -0.52 3.24 8.48
CA ALA A 357 -0.25 2.22 9.51
C ALA A 357 -1.53 1.54 10.07
N LEU A 358 -2.73 2.03 9.72
CA LEU A 358 -4.01 1.45 10.10
C LEU A 358 -4.16 0.02 9.57
N VAL A 359 -3.52 -0.30 8.44
CA VAL A 359 -3.57 -1.62 7.81
C VAL A 359 -2.88 -2.65 8.71
N GLU A 360 -1.64 -2.37 9.13
CA GLU A 360 -0.86 -3.19 10.05
C GLU A 360 -1.57 -3.31 11.40
N TRP A 361 -2.07 -2.19 11.94
CA TRP A 361 -2.84 -2.21 13.18
C TRP A 361 -4.06 -3.14 13.08
N ALA A 362 -4.89 -2.99 12.05
CA ALA A 362 -6.12 -3.77 11.90
C ALA A 362 -5.84 -5.27 11.82
N LEU A 363 -4.78 -5.67 11.11
CA LEU A 363 -4.32 -7.06 11.03
C LEU A 363 -3.97 -7.61 12.41
N PHE A 364 -2.99 -6.99 13.09
CA PHE A 364 -2.51 -7.52 14.37
C PHE A 364 -3.54 -7.39 15.48
N ALA A 365 -4.35 -6.33 15.48
CA ALA A 365 -5.45 -6.15 16.43
C ALA A 365 -6.52 -7.22 16.28
N THR A 366 -6.86 -7.61 15.06
CA THR A 366 -7.89 -8.63 14.81
C THR A 366 -7.38 -10.04 15.09
N LEU A 367 -6.10 -10.33 14.80
CA LEU A 367 -5.46 -11.61 15.18
C LEU A 367 -5.32 -11.77 16.70
N LEU A 368 -5.18 -10.67 17.44
CA LEU A 368 -5.11 -10.68 18.91
C LEU A 368 -6.41 -11.22 19.53
N LEU A 369 -7.58 -10.89 18.97
CA LEU A 369 -8.89 -11.21 19.56
C LEU A 369 -9.11 -12.71 19.82
N PRO A 370 -9.02 -13.61 18.82
CA PRO A 370 -9.25 -15.03 19.04
C PRO A 370 -8.22 -15.65 19.99
N LEU A 371 -6.99 -15.17 19.96
CA LEU A 371 -5.93 -15.68 20.84
C LEU A 371 -6.16 -15.25 22.28
N ALA A 372 -6.48 -13.98 22.52
CA ALA A 372 -6.83 -13.48 23.84
C ALA A 372 -8.06 -14.20 24.39
N ALA A 373 -9.11 -14.35 23.58
CA ALA A 373 -10.32 -15.06 23.98
C ALA A 373 -10.04 -16.53 24.32
N GLY A 374 -9.33 -17.25 23.46
CA GLY A 374 -9.04 -18.67 23.65
C GLY A 374 -8.10 -18.97 24.83
N MET A 375 -7.12 -18.09 25.07
CA MET A 375 -6.09 -18.32 26.09
C MET A 375 -6.47 -17.79 27.48
N LEU A 376 -7.26 -16.73 27.55
CA LEU A 376 -7.54 -15.99 28.79
C LEU A 376 -8.95 -16.26 29.35
N LEU A 377 -9.93 -16.63 28.52
CA LEU A 377 -11.30 -16.82 29.00
C LEU A 377 -11.63 -18.28 29.38
N PRO A 378 -12.31 -18.51 30.52
CA PRO A 378 -12.93 -19.80 30.81
C PRO A 378 -14.07 -20.11 29.82
N PRO A 379 -14.51 -21.38 29.66
CA PRO A 379 -15.37 -21.78 28.55
C PRO A 379 -16.74 -21.12 28.63
N VAL A 380 -17.24 -20.90 29.85
CA VAL A 380 -18.50 -20.18 30.11
C VAL A 380 -18.41 -18.72 29.66
N GLN A 381 -17.30 -18.04 29.98
CA GLN A 381 -17.08 -16.65 29.55
C GLN A 381 -16.82 -16.57 28.05
N LEU A 382 -16.07 -17.53 27.48
CA LEU A 382 -15.85 -17.63 26.04
C LEU A 382 -17.17 -17.77 25.27
N ARG A 383 -18.13 -18.56 25.78
CA ARG A 383 -19.48 -18.65 25.19
C ARG A 383 -20.23 -17.33 25.26
N ARG A 384 -20.24 -16.66 26.42
CA ARG A 384 -20.91 -15.35 26.59
C ARG A 384 -20.27 -14.29 25.68
N TRP A 385 -18.95 -14.26 25.64
CA TRP A 385 -18.18 -13.39 24.76
C TRP A 385 -18.48 -13.68 23.30
N GLY A 386 -18.51 -14.95 22.90
CA GLY A 386 -18.87 -15.36 21.55
C GLY A 386 -20.28 -14.91 21.15
N VAL A 387 -21.26 -14.94 22.06
CA VAL A 387 -22.60 -14.39 21.82
C VAL A 387 -22.55 -12.88 21.66
N ALA A 388 -21.92 -12.14 22.58
CA ALA A 388 -21.80 -10.68 22.50
C ALA A 388 -21.06 -10.24 21.21
N PHE A 389 -19.98 -10.94 20.89
CA PHE A 389 -19.21 -10.77 19.66
C PHE A 389 -20.08 -11.03 18.43
N GLY A 390 -20.80 -12.16 18.39
CA GLY A 390 -21.74 -12.51 17.32
C GLY A 390 -22.83 -11.45 17.11
N VAL A 391 -23.43 -10.93 18.19
CA VAL A 391 -24.42 -9.83 18.10
C VAL A 391 -23.78 -8.57 17.52
N SER A 392 -22.56 -8.21 17.97
CA SER A 392 -21.86 -7.05 17.41
C SER A 392 -21.48 -7.23 15.93
N LEU A 393 -21.24 -8.46 15.47
CA LEU A 393 -21.02 -8.76 14.05
C LEU A 393 -22.27 -8.53 13.20
N VAL A 394 -23.47 -8.82 13.73
CA VAL A 394 -24.74 -8.55 13.02
C VAL A 394 -24.89 -7.05 12.71
N VAL A 395 -24.40 -6.17 13.59
CA VAL A 395 -24.38 -4.72 13.36
C VAL A 395 -23.22 -4.32 12.43
N LEU A 396 -22.04 -4.95 12.60
CA LEU A 396 -20.86 -4.66 11.80
C LEU A 396 -21.09 -4.93 10.31
N LEU A 397 -21.66 -6.09 9.95
CA LEU A 397 -21.70 -6.54 8.55
C LEU A 397 -22.45 -5.57 7.61
N PRO A 398 -23.66 -5.08 7.93
CA PRO A 398 -24.34 -4.08 7.09
C PRO A 398 -23.57 -2.77 7.01
N TRP A 399 -22.99 -2.31 8.11
CA TRP A 399 -22.16 -1.10 8.11
C TRP A 399 -20.91 -1.28 7.26
N ALA A 400 -20.23 -2.42 7.37
CA ALA A 400 -19.03 -2.75 6.63
C ALA A 400 -19.31 -2.85 5.12
N ALA A 401 -20.40 -3.54 4.75
CA ALA A 401 -20.86 -3.62 3.37
C ALA A 401 -21.18 -2.23 2.79
N ARG A 402 -21.89 -1.38 3.56
CA ARG A 402 -22.17 0.01 3.15
C ARG A 402 -20.89 0.82 2.97
N ARG A 403 -19.95 0.75 3.92
CA ARG A 403 -18.68 1.49 3.82
C ARG A 403 -17.81 0.99 2.66
N HIS A 404 -17.74 -0.32 2.43
CA HIS A 404 -17.09 -0.89 1.27
C HIS A 404 -17.73 -0.40 -0.04
N ALA A 405 -19.06 -0.41 -0.15
CA ALA A 405 -19.76 0.11 -1.32
C ALA A 405 -19.47 1.61 -1.56
N LEU A 406 -19.33 2.41 -0.49
CA LEU A 406 -18.90 3.80 -0.61
C LEU A 406 -17.45 3.91 -1.10
N ASN A 407 -16.53 3.08 -0.61
CA ASN A 407 -15.15 3.05 -1.12
C ASN A 407 -15.11 2.67 -2.60
N VAL A 408 -15.84 1.64 -3.02
CA VAL A 408 -15.97 1.30 -4.44
C VAL A 408 -16.53 2.48 -5.23
N ARG A 409 -17.61 3.12 -4.76
CA ARG A 409 -18.24 4.22 -5.52
C ARG A 409 -17.35 5.46 -5.66
N TYR A 410 -16.64 5.85 -4.61
CA TYR A 410 -15.99 7.16 -4.53
C TYR A 410 -14.46 7.13 -4.56
N VAL A 411 -13.84 5.98 -4.34
CA VAL A 411 -12.37 5.84 -4.29
C VAL A 411 -11.84 4.97 -5.42
N SER A 412 -12.64 4.04 -5.96
CA SER A 412 -12.18 3.16 -7.04
C SER A 412 -12.28 3.82 -8.41
N PHE A 413 -11.43 3.36 -9.32
CA PHE A 413 -11.29 3.94 -10.65
C PHE A 413 -11.90 3.02 -11.70
N GLY A 414 -12.43 3.62 -12.78
CA GLY A 414 -12.87 2.83 -13.93
C GLY A 414 -11.68 2.09 -14.55
N PRO A 415 -11.91 0.92 -15.17
CA PRO A 415 -10.84 0.18 -15.83
C PRO A 415 -10.15 1.02 -16.92
N ASP A 416 -10.90 1.92 -17.55
CA ASP A 416 -10.44 2.72 -18.69
C ASP A 416 -9.86 4.09 -18.29
N TYR A 417 -9.55 4.31 -17.02
CA TYR A 417 -9.02 5.60 -16.54
C TYR A 417 -7.75 6.01 -17.30
N LEU A 418 -7.75 7.20 -17.93
CA LEU A 418 -6.73 7.75 -18.83
C LEU A 418 -6.41 6.90 -20.08
N ARG A 419 -7.19 5.84 -20.39
CA ARG A 419 -6.89 4.97 -21.53
C ARG A 419 -6.89 5.73 -22.85
N GLU A 420 -7.95 6.48 -23.12
CA GLU A 420 -8.13 7.19 -24.39
C GLU A 420 -7.02 8.23 -24.61
N ALA A 421 -6.73 9.05 -23.60
CA ALA A 421 -5.64 10.03 -23.68
C ALA A 421 -4.26 9.37 -23.84
N ALA A 422 -3.99 8.28 -23.13
CA ALA A 422 -2.72 7.55 -23.24
C ALA A 422 -2.52 6.96 -24.64
N THR A 423 -3.55 6.30 -25.19
CA THR A 423 -3.53 5.72 -26.54
C THR A 423 -3.42 6.81 -27.60
N TRP A 424 -4.16 7.92 -27.46
CA TRP A 424 -4.06 9.04 -28.38
C TRP A 424 -2.65 9.62 -28.41
N LEU A 425 -2.07 9.88 -27.23
CA LEU A 425 -0.68 10.35 -27.11
C LEU A 425 0.29 9.37 -27.77
N ALA A 426 0.13 8.06 -27.55
CA ALA A 426 0.99 7.05 -28.16
C ALA A 426 0.92 7.03 -29.71
N ALA A 427 -0.22 7.44 -30.28
CA ALA A 427 -0.43 7.47 -31.72
C ALA A 427 -0.01 8.80 -32.38
N HIS A 428 0.09 9.89 -31.62
CA HIS A 428 0.27 11.26 -32.15
C HIS A 428 1.53 11.97 -31.64
N SER A 429 2.41 11.27 -30.93
CA SER A 429 3.66 11.82 -30.40
C SER A 429 4.88 11.05 -30.91
N ASP A 430 6.05 11.67 -30.77
CA ASP A 430 7.32 11.03 -31.08
C ASP A 430 7.87 10.26 -29.85
N THR A 431 8.68 9.23 -30.12
CA THR A 431 9.34 8.48 -29.04
C THR A 431 10.26 9.41 -28.24
N GLY A 432 10.07 9.44 -26.93
CA GLY A 432 10.82 10.30 -26.01
C GLY A 432 10.19 11.67 -25.74
N ASP A 433 9.11 12.04 -26.44
CA ASP A 433 8.35 13.25 -26.13
C ASP A 433 7.92 13.24 -24.65
N VAL A 434 8.08 14.37 -23.96
CA VAL A 434 7.68 14.50 -22.55
C VAL A 434 6.26 15.04 -22.46
N VAL A 435 5.45 14.37 -21.63
CA VAL A 435 4.10 14.76 -21.26
C VAL A 435 4.12 15.36 -19.86
N PHE A 436 3.81 16.65 -19.77
CA PHE A 436 3.52 17.32 -18.52
C PHE A 436 2.15 16.88 -18.02
N HIS A 437 2.09 16.20 -16.88
CA HIS A 437 0.84 15.74 -16.27
C HIS A 437 0.70 16.34 -14.87
N THR A 438 -0.47 16.86 -14.54
CA THR A 438 -0.65 17.63 -13.30
C THR A 438 -0.71 16.78 -12.05
N HIS A 439 -0.99 15.48 -12.13
CA HIS A 439 -1.14 14.67 -10.94
C HIS A 439 -0.28 13.42 -10.98
N TRP A 440 0.45 13.17 -9.90
CA TRP A 440 1.38 12.04 -9.80
C TRP A 440 0.68 10.67 -9.91
N ASP A 441 -0.59 10.59 -9.49
CA ASP A 441 -1.39 9.37 -9.59
C ASP A 441 -1.79 8.99 -11.03
N GLN A 442 -1.59 9.89 -12.00
CA GLN A 442 -1.77 9.64 -13.43
C GLN A 442 -0.64 8.80 -14.02
N PHE A 443 0.55 8.79 -13.40
CA PHE A 443 1.73 8.12 -13.94
C PHE A 443 1.52 6.63 -14.20
N GLY A 444 0.94 5.90 -13.25
CA GLY A 444 0.71 4.45 -13.40
C GLY A 444 -0.16 4.10 -14.61
N PRO A 445 -1.38 4.66 -14.73
CA PRO A 445 -2.24 4.44 -15.89
C PRO A 445 -1.64 4.85 -17.23
N LEU A 446 -0.86 5.95 -17.26
CA LEU A 446 -0.16 6.40 -18.46
C LEU A 446 0.95 5.42 -18.86
N LEU A 447 1.84 5.08 -17.92
CA LEU A 447 2.93 4.13 -18.12
C LEU A 447 2.43 2.75 -18.57
N ALA A 448 1.27 2.30 -18.06
CA ALA A 448 0.71 1.02 -18.45
C ALA A 448 0.30 0.93 -19.92
N ARG A 449 0.01 2.07 -20.56
CA ARG A 449 -0.62 2.11 -21.90
C ARG A 449 0.21 2.85 -22.93
N ASN A 450 1.13 3.69 -22.49
CA ASN A 450 1.97 4.48 -23.34
C ASN A 450 3.38 4.54 -22.72
N ARG A 451 4.30 3.83 -23.37
CA ARG A 451 5.73 3.78 -23.01
C ARG A 451 6.61 4.36 -24.10
N ILE A 452 6.02 5.01 -25.11
CA ILE A 452 6.81 5.80 -26.07
C ILE A 452 7.09 7.20 -25.52
N ASN A 453 6.17 7.75 -24.70
CA ASN A 453 6.33 9.04 -24.06
C ASN A 453 7.00 8.94 -22.69
N HIS A 454 7.65 10.03 -22.29
CA HIS A 454 8.13 10.25 -20.93
C HIS A 454 7.15 11.15 -20.16
N TYR A 455 7.21 11.08 -18.84
CA TYR A 455 6.31 11.76 -17.92
C TYR A 455 7.15 12.50 -16.88
N ILE A 456 6.75 13.72 -16.53
CA ILE A 456 7.52 14.53 -15.60
C ILE A 456 7.63 13.85 -14.22
N GLY A 457 6.54 13.29 -13.71
CA GLY A 457 6.49 12.63 -12.42
C GLY A 457 6.54 11.12 -12.54
N GLY A 458 6.86 10.46 -11.43
CA GLY A 458 6.73 9.02 -11.28
C GLY A 458 5.71 8.69 -10.19
N MET A 459 6.16 7.91 -9.20
CA MET A 459 5.41 7.59 -7.99
C MET A 459 5.35 8.80 -7.03
N ASP A 460 5.39 8.57 -5.71
CA ASP A 460 5.24 9.60 -4.67
C ASP A 460 5.98 10.93 -5.00
N PRO A 461 5.35 12.10 -4.82
CA PRO A 461 5.94 13.41 -5.17
C PRO A 461 7.28 13.71 -4.51
N ILE A 462 7.61 13.04 -3.39
CA ILE A 462 8.91 13.18 -2.73
C ILE A 462 10.07 12.84 -3.67
N PHE A 463 9.89 11.92 -4.62
CA PHE A 463 10.95 11.58 -5.57
C PHE A 463 11.22 12.69 -6.59
N GLN A 464 10.21 13.50 -6.92
CA GLN A 464 10.39 14.68 -7.78
C GLN A 464 11.06 15.81 -6.99
N MET A 465 10.61 16.03 -5.75
CA MET A 465 11.19 17.03 -4.84
C MET A 465 12.66 16.75 -4.50
N SER A 466 13.01 15.50 -4.21
CA SER A 466 14.38 15.08 -3.91
C SER A 466 15.33 15.30 -5.10
N ARG A 467 14.83 15.09 -6.33
CA ARG A 467 15.60 15.35 -7.55
C ARG A 467 15.82 16.85 -7.79
N SER A 468 14.76 17.66 -7.68
CA SER A 468 14.83 19.11 -7.84
C SER A 468 13.68 19.79 -7.09
N ARG A 469 14.01 20.49 -6.00
CA ARG A 469 13.03 21.27 -5.25
C ARG A 469 12.39 22.38 -6.08
N GLU A 470 13.19 23.04 -6.92
CA GLU A 470 12.74 24.11 -7.82
C GLU A 470 11.64 23.60 -8.77
N ARG A 471 11.94 22.53 -9.52
CA ARG A 471 10.97 21.91 -10.45
C ARG A 471 9.76 21.32 -9.72
N TYR A 472 9.94 20.83 -8.49
CA TYR A 472 8.81 20.37 -7.70
C TYR A 472 7.82 21.51 -7.40
N TRP A 473 8.30 22.68 -6.98
CA TRP A 473 7.40 23.80 -6.67
C TRP A 473 6.71 24.36 -7.90
N GLU A 474 7.41 24.39 -9.03
CA GLU A 474 6.83 24.83 -10.29
C GLU A 474 5.69 23.92 -10.75
N HIS A 475 5.90 22.61 -10.62
CA HIS A 475 4.85 21.64 -10.83
C HIS A 475 3.74 21.75 -9.78
N PHE A 476 4.08 21.97 -8.51
CA PHE A 476 3.12 22.06 -7.41
C PHE A 476 2.05 23.12 -7.67
N TYR A 477 2.43 24.34 -8.03
CA TYR A 477 1.48 25.42 -8.25
C TYR A 477 0.51 25.13 -9.40
N LEU A 478 1.01 24.59 -10.51
CA LEU A 478 0.22 24.19 -11.67
C LEU A 478 -0.67 22.97 -11.36
N SER A 479 -0.13 21.96 -10.67
CA SER A 479 -0.86 20.74 -10.27
C SER A 479 -2.03 21.00 -9.34
N ARG A 480 -1.97 22.09 -8.57
CA ARG A 480 -2.98 22.47 -7.58
C ARG A 480 -3.94 23.53 -8.11
N ASP A 481 -3.79 23.95 -9.36
CA ASP A 481 -4.64 24.97 -9.98
C ASP A 481 -4.63 26.28 -9.14
N LEU A 482 -3.47 26.57 -8.53
CA LEU A 482 -3.24 27.73 -7.66
C LEU A 482 -2.81 28.96 -8.46
N THR A 483 -2.03 28.74 -9.51
CA THR A 483 -1.61 29.72 -10.51
C THR A 483 -1.83 29.12 -11.89
N THR A 484 -1.89 29.96 -12.93
CA THR A 484 -2.15 29.50 -14.30
C THR A 484 -1.23 30.16 -15.31
N ASP A 485 -1.08 31.48 -15.25
CA ASP A 485 -0.25 32.29 -16.15
C ASP A 485 1.24 32.28 -15.77
N TYR A 486 1.55 32.07 -14.49
CA TYR A 486 2.91 31.86 -14.01
C TYR A 486 2.99 30.71 -13.01
N THR A 487 4.21 30.28 -12.69
CA THR A 487 4.52 29.38 -11.59
C THR A 487 5.80 29.83 -10.87
N CYS A 488 6.16 29.20 -9.76
CA CYS A 488 7.27 29.64 -8.90
C CYS A 488 8.12 28.47 -8.45
N ASP A 489 9.44 28.69 -8.35
CA ASP A 489 10.47 27.68 -8.00
C ASP A 489 10.66 27.47 -6.48
N ALA A 490 9.90 28.17 -5.64
CA ALA A 490 9.98 28.02 -4.18
C ALA A 490 8.62 28.14 -3.50
N PHE A 491 8.56 27.63 -2.27
CA PHE A 491 7.43 27.84 -1.37
C PHE A 491 7.83 28.68 -0.14
N PRO A 492 7.09 29.76 0.19
CA PRO A 492 5.97 30.33 -0.58
C PRO A 492 6.47 30.96 -1.89
N CYS A 493 5.58 31.13 -2.88
CA CYS A 493 5.94 31.69 -4.19
C CYS A 493 6.66 33.04 -4.09
N ALA A 494 6.32 33.88 -3.10
CA ALA A 494 6.97 35.16 -2.85
C ALA A 494 8.46 35.05 -2.48
N SER A 495 8.95 33.86 -2.13
CA SER A 495 10.36 33.58 -1.86
C SER A 495 11.14 33.08 -3.08
N GLY A 496 10.43 32.80 -4.18
CA GLY A 496 11.00 32.28 -5.43
C GLY A 496 10.90 33.27 -6.59
N VAL A 497 11.31 32.80 -7.77
CA VAL A 497 11.19 33.53 -9.03
C VAL A 497 9.90 33.09 -9.71
N ALA A 498 9.00 34.04 -9.96
CA ALA A 498 7.83 33.79 -10.80
C ALA A 498 8.28 33.68 -12.26
N ARG A 499 7.85 32.62 -12.95
CA ARG A 499 8.19 32.32 -14.34
C ARG A 499 6.92 32.02 -15.11
N ASP A 500 6.90 32.39 -16.39
CA ASP A 500 5.75 32.15 -17.26
C ASP A 500 5.46 30.65 -17.40
N THR A 501 4.18 30.27 -17.37
CA THR A 501 3.78 28.86 -17.41
C THR A 501 4.18 28.16 -18.72
N HIS A 502 4.10 28.84 -19.86
CA HIS A 502 4.51 28.28 -21.16
C HIS A 502 6.02 28.05 -21.19
N GLU A 503 6.81 29.04 -20.76
CA GLU A 503 8.27 28.91 -20.65
C GLU A 503 8.67 27.77 -19.71
N VAL A 504 8.02 27.63 -18.55
CA VAL A 504 8.33 26.55 -17.61
C VAL A 504 8.02 25.18 -18.21
N ILE A 505 6.81 24.99 -18.74
CA ILE A 505 6.39 23.71 -19.33
C ILE A 505 7.31 23.33 -20.51
N ARG A 506 7.59 24.28 -21.40
CA ARG A 506 8.42 24.07 -22.58
C ARG A 506 9.89 23.90 -22.23
N ASP A 507 10.50 24.84 -21.52
CA ASP A 507 11.96 24.91 -21.41
C ASP A 507 12.49 24.15 -20.19
N THR A 508 11.72 24.12 -19.10
CA THR A 508 12.19 23.50 -17.85
C THR A 508 11.81 22.03 -17.76
N PHE A 509 10.57 21.70 -18.14
CA PHE A 509 10.11 20.32 -18.20
C PHE A 509 10.39 19.64 -19.55
N ASN A 510 10.79 20.42 -20.58
CA ASN A 510 10.97 19.93 -21.94
C ASN A 510 9.73 19.21 -22.48
N ALA A 511 8.54 19.68 -22.07
CA ALA A 511 7.28 19.03 -22.39
C ALA A 511 6.72 19.54 -23.72
N ARG A 512 6.42 18.59 -24.60
CA ARG A 512 5.69 18.86 -25.85
C ARG A 512 4.19 18.73 -25.67
N TRP A 513 3.77 17.93 -24.68
CA TRP A 513 2.36 17.65 -24.42
C TRP A 513 2.00 18.02 -22.99
N VAL A 514 0.79 18.53 -22.79
CA VAL A 514 0.20 18.75 -21.47
C VAL A 514 -1.08 17.94 -21.36
N LEU A 515 -1.18 17.07 -20.36
CA LEU A 515 -2.38 16.28 -20.05
C LEU A 515 -3.04 16.82 -18.78
N LEU A 516 -4.32 17.17 -18.89
CA LEU A 516 -5.13 17.70 -17.79
C LEU A 516 -6.44 16.94 -17.64
N GLU A 517 -6.98 16.90 -16.42
CA GLU A 517 -8.31 16.38 -16.13
C GLU A 517 -9.29 17.54 -15.88
N HIS A 518 -10.45 17.54 -16.56
CA HIS A 518 -11.45 18.61 -16.44
C HIS A 518 -11.87 18.87 -14.99
N ALA A 519 -12.05 17.80 -14.21
CA ALA A 519 -12.53 17.89 -12.84
C ALA A 519 -11.46 18.41 -11.85
N ARG A 520 -10.18 18.36 -12.19
CA ARG A 520 -9.07 18.64 -11.25
C ARG A 520 -8.24 19.88 -11.62
N SER A 521 -8.25 20.31 -12.89
CA SER A 521 -7.46 21.44 -13.37
C SER A 521 -8.26 22.46 -14.22
N PRO A 522 -9.47 22.89 -13.81
CA PRO A 522 -10.33 23.70 -14.67
C PRO A 522 -9.75 25.09 -15.01
N LYS A 523 -9.02 25.75 -14.09
CA LYS A 523 -8.47 27.09 -14.40
C LYS A 523 -7.29 27.00 -15.35
N LEU A 524 -6.41 26.02 -15.14
CA LEU A 524 -5.28 25.79 -16.03
C LEU A 524 -5.77 25.47 -17.45
N ILE A 525 -6.79 24.62 -17.61
CA ILE A 525 -7.41 24.36 -18.92
C ILE A 525 -7.88 25.67 -19.57
N ALA A 526 -8.64 26.48 -18.84
CA ALA A 526 -9.17 27.75 -19.36
C ALA A 526 -8.05 28.74 -19.77
N TYR A 527 -6.91 28.72 -19.06
CA TYR A 527 -5.73 29.51 -19.42
C TYR A 527 -5.06 28.98 -20.70
N LEU A 528 -4.83 27.66 -20.80
CA LEU A 528 -4.18 27.08 -21.98
C LEU A 528 -5.01 27.29 -23.26
N ASP A 529 -6.34 27.27 -23.17
CA ASP A 529 -7.22 27.56 -24.32
C ASP A 529 -7.09 28.99 -24.87
N GLN A 530 -6.67 29.94 -24.03
CA GLN A 530 -6.58 31.35 -24.36
C GLN A 530 -5.14 31.79 -24.70
N THR A 531 -4.17 30.90 -24.52
CA THR A 531 -2.75 31.22 -24.60
C THR A 531 -2.18 30.71 -25.94
N PRO A 532 -1.66 31.58 -26.83
CA PRO A 532 -1.19 31.18 -28.16
C PRO A 532 -0.09 30.10 -28.18
N GLY A 533 0.65 29.96 -27.08
CA GLY A 533 1.68 28.92 -26.92
C GLY A 533 1.15 27.50 -26.74
N PHE A 534 -0.18 27.30 -26.68
CA PHE A 534 -0.79 25.99 -26.53
C PHE A 534 -1.86 25.75 -27.59
N ARG A 535 -1.94 24.51 -28.08
CA ARG A 535 -2.95 24.07 -29.03
C ARG A 535 -3.68 22.86 -28.49
N ARG A 536 -4.99 22.96 -28.27
CA ARG A 536 -5.82 21.81 -27.90
C ARG A 536 -5.76 20.76 -29.01
N ALA A 537 -5.28 19.57 -28.68
CA ALA A 537 -5.02 18.51 -29.67
C ALA A 537 -6.00 17.32 -29.52
N PHE A 538 -6.47 17.05 -28.31
CA PHE A 538 -7.41 15.97 -28.02
C PHE A 538 -8.24 16.27 -26.77
N GLU A 539 -9.47 15.78 -26.72
CA GLU A 539 -10.39 15.99 -25.59
C GLU A 539 -11.38 14.82 -25.49
N THR A 540 -11.62 14.36 -24.27
CA THR A 540 -12.66 13.40 -23.89
C THR A 540 -13.62 14.08 -22.91
N GLU A 541 -14.57 13.34 -22.33
CA GLU A 541 -15.39 13.85 -21.22
C GLU A 541 -14.56 14.19 -19.97
N ARG A 542 -13.37 13.58 -19.80
CA ARG A 542 -12.60 13.64 -18.55
C ARG A 542 -11.23 14.28 -18.71
N GLU A 543 -10.61 14.10 -19.86
CA GLU A 543 -9.24 14.49 -20.14
C GLU A 543 -9.16 15.46 -21.31
N VAL A 544 -8.15 16.33 -21.27
CA VAL A 544 -7.78 17.17 -22.40
C VAL A 544 -6.26 17.14 -22.57
N VAL A 545 -5.80 17.09 -23.82
CA VAL A 545 -4.39 17.13 -24.19
C VAL A 545 -4.12 18.38 -25.02
N PHE A 546 -3.12 19.14 -24.62
CA PHE A 546 -2.59 20.28 -25.35
C PHE A 546 -1.21 19.95 -25.92
N GLU A 547 -0.93 20.41 -27.13
CA GLU A 547 0.43 20.53 -27.65
C GLU A 547 1.02 21.87 -27.22
N VAL A 548 2.29 21.87 -26.85
CA VAL A 548 3.08 23.05 -26.52
C VAL A 548 3.76 23.53 -27.79
N MET A 549 3.37 24.72 -28.26
CA MET A 549 3.88 25.31 -29.50
C MET A 549 5.22 26.01 -29.25
N GLY A 550 6.16 25.93 -30.20
CA GLY A 550 7.40 26.72 -30.17
C GLY A 550 7.15 28.19 -30.54
N ASP A 551 8.09 29.08 -30.21
CA ASP A 551 7.97 30.53 -30.51
C ASP A 551 7.77 30.82 -32.00
N ALA A 552 8.34 29.96 -32.87
CA ALA A 552 8.22 30.09 -34.33
C ALA A 552 6.90 29.55 -34.90
N ASP A 553 6.19 28.70 -34.14
CA ASP A 553 4.98 28.02 -34.58
C ASP A 553 3.71 28.62 -33.96
N ALA A 554 3.86 29.57 -33.05
CA ALA A 554 2.74 30.35 -32.52
C ALA A 554 2.12 31.13 -33.69
N PRO A 555 0.82 30.91 -34.01
CA PRO A 555 0.18 31.62 -35.11
C PRO A 555 0.33 33.12 -34.86
N ASP A 556 0.85 33.86 -35.87
CA ASP A 556 1.02 35.32 -35.82
C ASP A 556 -0.18 35.93 -35.12
N ALA A 557 0.01 36.34 -33.86
CA ALA A 557 -1.08 36.82 -33.03
C ALA A 557 -1.73 37.94 -33.83
N ILE A 558 -3.02 37.78 -34.17
CA ILE A 558 -3.76 38.79 -34.91
C ILE A 558 -3.74 40.03 -34.03
N ILE A 559 -2.81 40.94 -34.30
CA ILE A 559 -2.72 42.24 -33.66
C ILE A 559 -3.98 42.96 -34.13
N HIS A 560 -5.03 42.87 -33.31
CA HIS A 560 -6.16 43.77 -33.41
C HIS A 560 -5.61 45.17 -33.10
N GLY A 561 -5.20 45.87 -34.16
CA GLY A 561 -4.88 47.28 -34.13
C GLY A 561 -6.12 48.06 -33.71
N GLY A 562 -6.27 48.26 -32.41
CA GLY A 562 -7.19 49.24 -31.85
C GLY A 562 -6.56 50.62 -31.91
N GLY A 563 -6.96 51.39 -32.92
CA GLY A 563 -6.91 52.85 -32.90
C GLY A 563 -8.10 53.45 -32.17
#